data_AF-A0AA51UGZ2-F1
#
_entry.id   AF-A0AA51UGZ2-F1
#
_cell.length_a   1.000
_cell.length_b   1.000
_cell.length_c   1.000
_cell.angle_alpha   90.00
_cell.angle_beta   90.00
_cell.angle_gamma   90.00
#
_symmetry.space_group_name_H-M   'P 1'
#
loop_
_entity.id
_entity.type
_entity.pdbx_description
1 polymer ?
#
loop_
_entity_poly.entity_id
_entity_poly.type
_entity_poly.pdbx_seq_one_letter_code
_entity_poly.pdbx_strand_id
1 'polypeptide(L)'
;MIRKAMILSFALLVLFALTGCASAAVDFPADEAGISAYVQAKPSGINLESAKSAFATIERETSDYVIGTVALDVHDEEEYPHVYVSTDGWVVAYYPSERPSSWILPWADYSGEAITSTTLSKAIGIMATSVGGTSSGIKYYDFRYEDAKNMMIIVESVQGGENFFKFTIPTIFQTYAVDWSHYNIDGYPSNAGYGKSYAYLNGVQVSYLATTDSNYGSFTGQVQNGVEQTVMIQTDNYATGRVGLVLEYAD
;
A
#
# COMPACT_ATOMS: atom_id res chain seq x y z
N MET A 1 -19.29 36.94 -7.76
CA MET A 1 -18.22 36.99 -6.76
C MET A 1 -18.47 35.87 -5.77
N ILE A 2 -18.07 34.64 -6.12
CA ILE A 2 -18.32 33.43 -5.32
C ILE A 2 -17.06 33.19 -4.50
N ARG A 3 -17.18 33.26 -3.17
CA ARG A 3 -16.11 32.91 -2.24
C ARG A 3 -15.82 31.41 -2.41
N LYS A 4 -14.61 31.06 -2.87
CA LYS A 4 -14.09 29.70 -2.76
C LYS A 4 -14.04 29.37 -1.27
N ALA A 5 -14.82 28.38 -0.85
CA ALA A 5 -14.73 27.82 0.49
C ALA A 5 -13.36 27.16 0.63
N MET A 6 -12.53 27.75 1.50
CA MET A 6 -11.31 27.15 2.00
C MET A 6 -11.74 26.00 2.92
N ILE A 7 -11.83 24.78 2.36
CA ILE A 7 -11.96 23.57 3.15
C ILE A 7 -10.57 23.34 3.73
N LEU A 8 -10.40 23.77 4.98
CA LEU A 8 -9.22 23.50 5.77
C LEU A 8 -9.29 22.02 6.15
N SER A 9 -8.46 21.17 5.54
CA SER A 9 -8.35 19.74 5.88
C SER A 9 -7.91 19.58 7.33
N PHE A 10 -8.88 19.41 8.23
CA PHE A 10 -8.68 19.30 9.67
C PHE A 10 -8.09 17.94 10.11
N ALA A 11 -8.12 16.93 9.23
CA ALA A 11 -7.63 15.58 9.52
C ALA A 11 -6.10 15.53 9.75
N LEU A 12 -5.32 16.33 9.01
CA LEU A 12 -3.85 16.34 9.12
C LEU A 12 -3.36 17.07 10.39
N LEU A 13 -4.12 18.07 10.85
CA LEU A 13 -3.76 18.86 12.03
C LEU A 13 -3.73 17.99 13.31
N VAL A 14 -4.61 16.99 13.43
CA VAL A 14 -4.68 16.15 14.64
C VAL A 14 -3.60 15.07 14.66
N LEU A 15 -3.22 14.52 13.50
CA LEU A 15 -2.22 13.43 13.41
C LEU A 15 -0.81 13.90 13.81
N PHE A 16 -0.44 15.15 13.48
CA PHE A 16 0.85 15.76 13.83
C PHE A 16 0.80 16.65 15.09
N ALA A 17 -0.36 17.16 15.50
CA ALA A 17 -0.48 17.93 16.75
C ALA A 17 -0.31 17.07 18.01
N LEU A 18 -0.59 15.76 17.93
CA LEU A 18 -0.39 14.83 19.05
C LEU A 18 1.10 14.46 19.29
N THR A 19 2.01 14.80 18.35
CA THR A 19 3.45 14.53 18.43
C THR A 19 4.33 15.78 18.43
N GLY A 20 3.72 16.98 18.47
CA GLY A 20 4.43 18.20 18.84
C GLY A 20 5.17 18.94 17.72
N CYS A 21 4.80 18.78 16.44
CA CYS A 21 5.26 19.71 15.42
C CYS A 21 4.13 20.07 14.43
N ALA A 22 3.60 21.28 14.56
CA ALA A 22 2.54 21.81 13.70
C ALA A 22 3.03 22.19 12.29
N SER A 23 4.35 22.14 12.02
CA SER A 23 4.95 22.63 10.78
C SER A 23 4.92 21.62 9.63
N ALA A 24 5.18 20.33 9.90
CA ALA A 24 5.18 19.28 8.87
C ALA A 24 3.78 18.93 8.32
N ALA A 25 2.72 19.35 9.02
CA ALA A 25 1.33 18.99 8.76
C ALA A 25 0.62 19.93 7.78
N VAL A 26 1.26 20.99 7.29
CA VAL A 26 0.61 21.92 6.34
C VAL A 26 0.97 21.58 4.89
N ASP A 27 2.10 20.89 4.66
CA ASP A 27 2.67 20.75 3.31
C ASP A 27 2.69 19.33 2.74
N PHE A 28 2.27 18.32 3.53
CA PHE A 28 2.05 16.97 3.00
C PHE A 28 0.81 16.96 2.09
N PRO A 29 0.86 16.35 0.89
CA PRO A 29 -0.26 16.33 -0.06
C PRO A 29 -1.34 15.31 0.36
N ALA A 30 -2.01 15.57 1.47
CA ALA A 30 -3.05 14.70 2.02
C ALA A 30 -4.28 14.54 1.11
N ASP A 31 -4.51 15.48 0.19
CA ASP A 31 -5.57 15.43 -0.81
C ASP A 31 -5.21 14.56 -2.03
N GLU A 32 -3.93 14.28 -2.24
CA GLU A 32 -3.44 13.40 -3.31
C GLU A 32 -3.12 11.99 -2.78
N ALA A 33 -2.75 11.87 -1.51
CA ALA A 33 -2.37 10.62 -0.89
C ALA A 33 -3.56 9.66 -0.65
N GLY A 34 -3.33 8.36 -0.83
CA GLY A 34 -4.21 7.29 -0.42
C GLY A 34 -3.62 6.54 0.77
N ILE A 35 -3.53 5.21 0.65
CA ILE A 35 -2.87 4.37 1.64
C ILE A 35 -1.44 4.83 1.87
N SER A 36 -1.11 5.07 3.13
CA SER A 36 0.14 5.65 3.57
C SER A 36 0.72 4.85 4.73
N ALA A 37 2.04 4.82 4.80
CA ALA A 37 2.80 4.40 5.97
C ALA A 37 3.65 5.59 6.43
N TYR A 38 3.83 5.73 7.75
CA TYR A 38 4.57 6.86 8.29
C TYR A 38 5.35 6.49 9.55
N VAL A 39 6.47 7.19 9.74
CA VAL A 39 7.32 7.06 10.92
C VAL A 39 8.08 8.37 11.17
N GLN A 40 8.31 8.69 12.44
CA GLN A 40 9.29 9.71 12.80
C GLN A 40 10.69 9.06 12.78
N ALA A 41 11.28 8.95 11.59
CA ALA A 41 12.51 8.21 11.39
C ALA A 41 13.70 8.79 12.15
N LYS A 42 13.75 10.11 12.34
CA LYS A 42 14.86 10.79 13.00
C LYS A 42 14.41 12.07 13.72
N PRO A 43 13.97 11.97 14.99
CA PRO A 43 13.43 13.11 15.74
C PRO A 43 14.39 14.29 15.91
N SER A 44 15.70 14.07 15.80
CA SER A 44 16.72 15.14 15.81
C SER A 44 16.82 15.93 14.51
N GLY A 45 16.02 15.56 13.51
CA GLY A 45 15.93 16.19 12.21
C GLY A 45 16.68 15.45 11.10
N ILE A 46 16.25 15.68 9.87
CA ILE A 46 16.81 15.08 8.65
C ILE A 46 17.54 16.13 7.83
N ASN A 47 18.73 15.77 7.35
CA ASN A 47 19.38 16.49 6.26
C ASN A 47 18.76 16.04 4.94
N LEU A 48 18.06 16.96 4.26
CA LEU A 48 17.39 16.66 2.99
C LEU A 48 18.36 16.21 1.90
N GLU A 49 19.62 16.65 1.91
CA GLU A 49 20.63 16.19 0.95
C GLU A 49 20.91 14.68 1.09
N SER A 50 20.86 14.15 2.31
CA SER A 50 20.96 12.70 2.52
C SER A 50 19.74 11.99 1.94
N ALA A 51 18.54 12.50 2.22
CA ALA A 51 17.28 11.93 1.71
C ALA A 51 17.24 11.89 0.17
N LYS A 52 17.69 12.95 -0.50
CA LYS A 52 17.78 13.06 -1.97
C LYS A 52 18.48 11.89 -2.64
N SER A 53 19.51 11.35 -2.00
CA SER A 53 20.27 10.22 -2.55
C SER A 53 19.50 8.89 -2.63
N ALA A 54 18.37 8.78 -1.93
CA ALA A 54 17.52 7.59 -1.93
C ALA A 54 16.30 7.69 -2.86
N PHE A 55 16.02 8.87 -3.41
CA PHE A 55 14.94 9.05 -4.36
C PHE A 55 15.37 8.58 -5.76
N ALA A 56 14.48 7.86 -6.43
CA ALA A 56 14.60 7.55 -7.85
C ALA A 56 14.25 8.78 -8.70
N THR A 57 13.18 9.48 -8.33
CA THR A 57 12.78 10.77 -8.91
C THR A 57 12.46 11.77 -7.81
N ILE A 58 12.74 13.06 -8.04
CA ILE A 58 12.32 14.16 -7.16
C ILE A 58 11.21 14.94 -7.86
N GLU A 59 10.09 15.12 -7.17
CA GLU A 59 8.90 15.78 -7.69
C GLU A 59 8.74 17.19 -7.12
N ARG A 60 9.03 17.34 -5.83
CA ARG A 60 8.92 18.62 -5.13
C ARG A 60 10.04 18.75 -4.12
N GLU A 61 10.68 19.91 -4.09
CA GLU A 61 11.73 20.23 -3.13
C GLU A 61 11.52 21.64 -2.57
N THR A 62 11.63 21.75 -1.26
CA THR A 62 11.64 23.02 -0.53
C THR A 62 12.78 23.02 0.50
N SER A 63 12.91 24.10 1.27
CA SER A 63 13.83 24.12 2.42
C SER A 63 13.43 23.17 3.55
N ASP A 64 12.15 22.78 3.61
CA ASP A 64 11.57 22.09 4.77
C ASP A 64 11.24 20.62 4.46
N TYR A 65 11.07 20.26 3.19
CA TYR A 65 10.77 18.89 2.79
C TYR A 65 11.14 18.57 1.33
N VAL A 66 11.19 17.27 1.03
CA VAL A 66 11.29 16.71 -0.32
C VAL A 66 10.21 15.65 -0.53
N ILE A 67 9.61 15.64 -1.72
CA ILE A 67 8.74 14.58 -2.22
C ILE A 67 9.36 14.01 -3.48
N GLY A 68 9.35 12.70 -3.58
CA GLY A 68 9.81 11.97 -4.76
C GLY A 68 9.38 10.52 -4.69
N THR A 69 9.85 9.68 -5.61
CA THR A 69 9.58 8.24 -5.59
C THR A 69 10.79 7.45 -5.09
N VAL A 70 10.56 6.32 -4.42
CA VAL A 70 11.62 5.39 -4.03
C VAL A 70 11.48 4.12 -4.86
N ALA A 71 12.54 3.79 -5.60
CA ALA A 71 12.58 2.57 -6.39
C ALA A 71 12.51 1.33 -5.48
N LEU A 72 11.70 0.37 -5.88
CA LEU A 72 11.64 -0.96 -5.29
C LEU A 72 12.03 -1.98 -6.35
N ASP A 73 12.79 -3.00 -5.95
CA ASP A 73 13.18 -4.09 -6.85
C ASP A 73 11.92 -4.71 -7.48
N VAL A 74 12.04 -5.09 -8.76
CA VAL A 74 11.00 -5.69 -9.62
C VAL A 74 9.72 -4.89 -9.83
N HIS A 75 9.66 -3.63 -9.37
CA HIS A 75 8.56 -2.71 -9.67
C HIS A 75 8.98 -1.76 -10.80
N ASP A 76 8.01 -1.35 -11.60
CA ASP A 76 8.21 -0.29 -12.59
C ASP A 76 8.03 1.10 -11.96
N GLU A 77 8.49 2.16 -12.64
CA GLU A 77 8.43 3.54 -12.12
C GLU A 77 7.02 3.97 -11.73
N GLU A 78 5.99 3.48 -12.42
CA GLU A 78 4.58 3.75 -12.12
C GLU A 78 4.08 3.10 -10.81
N GLU A 79 4.82 2.12 -10.29
CA GLU A 79 4.52 1.35 -9.09
C GLU A 79 5.38 1.76 -7.89
N TYR A 80 6.31 2.71 -8.08
CA TYR A 80 7.14 3.22 -7.00
C TYR A 80 6.32 4.03 -6.00
N PRO A 81 6.43 3.75 -4.68
CA PRO A 81 5.83 4.58 -3.68
C PRO A 81 6.38 6.01 -3.73
N HIS A 82 5.49 6.98 -3.59
CA HIS A 82 5.90 8.34 -3.29
C HIS A 82 6.36 8.39 -1.84
N VAL A 83 7.37 9.19 -1.55
CA VAL A 83 7.90 9.39 -0.21
C VAL A 83 8.05 10.88 0.05
N TYR A 84 7.41 11.35 1.11
CA TYR A 84 7.60 12.66 1.70
C TYR A 84 8.62 12.56 2.84
N VAL A 85 9.58 13.46 2.86
CA VAL A 85 10.60 13.57 3.92
C VAL A 85 10.70 15.01 4.37
N SER A 86 10.60 15.24 5.68
CA SER A 86 10.69 16.58 6.27
C SER A 86 11.94 16.76 7.13
N THR A 87 12.41 18.00 7.25
CA THR A 87 13.51 18.39 8.15
C THR A 87 13.23 18.06 9.61
N ASP A 88 11.96 18.01 10.02
CA ASP A 88 11.50 17.64 11.37
C ASP A 88 11.59 16.12 11.67
N GLY A 89 12.08 15.33 10.72
CA GLY A 89 12.39 13.92 10.94
C GLY A 89 11.31 12.93 10.54
N TRP A 90 10.23 13.39 9.93
CA TRP A 90 9.17 12.52 9.42
C TRP A 90 9.49 11.97 8.04
N VAL A 91 9.16 10.70 7.85
CA VAL A 91 9.13 10.00 6.57
C VAL A 91 7.73 9.42 6.40
N VAL A 92 7.09 9.71 5.28
CA VAL A 92 5.77 9.20 4.92
C VAL A 92 5.87 8.60 3.52
N ALA A 93 5.64 7.29 3.38
CA ALA A 93 5.52 6.64 2.09
C ALA A 93 4.04 6.44 1.76
N TYR A 94 3.62 6.71 0.53
CA TYR A 94 2.22 6.59 0.14
C TYR A 94 2.06 6.18 -1.32
N TYR A 95 0.91 5.59 -1.61
CA TYR A 95 0.40 5.53 -2.98
C TYR A 95 -0.64 6.62 -3.21
N PRO A 96 -0.77 7.14 -4.43
CA PRO A 96 -1.81 8.11 -4.77
C PRO A 96 -3.23 7.58 -4.49
N SER A 97 -4.16 8.49 -4.20
CA SER A 97 -5.52 8.18 -3.77
C SER A 97 -6.35 7.35 -4.78
N GLU A 98 -6.02 7.44 -6.06
CA GLU A 98 -6.63 6.66 -7.13
C GLU A 98 -6.19 5.19 -7.15
N ARG A 99 -5.14 4.82 -6.42
CA ARG A 99 -4.64 3.44 -6.35
C ARG A 99 -5.31 2.70 -5.18
N PRO A 100 -5.77 1.45 -5.36
CA PRO A 100 -6.35 0.67 -4.26
C PRO A 100 -5.31 0.39 -3.17
N SER A 101 -5.74 0.21 -1.92
CA SER A 101 -4.81 -0.01 -0.80
C SER A 101 -4.04 -1.33 -0.91
N SER A 102 -4.52 -2.26 -1.75
CA SER A 102 -3.83 -3.51 -2.08
C SER A 102 -2.50 -3.33 -2.82
N TRP A 103 -2.16 -2.13 -3.29
CA TRP A 103 -0.83 -1.81 -3.84
C TRP A 103 0.30 -1.97 -2.81
N ILE A 104 -0.02 -2.01 -1.52
CA ILE A 104 0.98 -2.22 -0.46
C ILE A 104 1.53 -3.66 -0.42
N LEU A 105 0.93 -4.60 -1.15
CA LEU A 105 1.26 -6.02 -1.06
C LEU A 105 2.63 -6.30 -1.70
N PRO A 106 3.58 -6.90 -0.96
CA PRO A 106 4.99 -6.97 -1.34
C PRO A 106 5.29 -8.18 -2.24
N TRP A 107 4.63 -8.31 -3.38
CA TRP A 107 4.72 -9.53 -4.21
C TRP A 107 6.14 -9.91 -4.64
N ALA A 108 7.03 -8.93 -4.83
CA ALA A 108 8.46 -9.18 -5.04
C ALA A 108 9.08 -10.17 -4.04
N ASP A 109 8.77 -10.00 -2.75
CA ASP A 109 9.48 -10.67 -1.66
C ASP A 109 8.58 -11.65 -0.90
N TYR A 110 7.31 -11.76 -1.30
CA TYR A 110 6.41 -12.73 -0.72
C TYR A 110 6.79 -14.13 -1.20
N SER A 111 6.82 -15.11 -0.29
CA SER A 111 7.20 -16.50 -0.59
C SER A 111 6.17 -17.53 -0.13
N GLY A 112 4.96 -17.10 0.27
CA GLY A 112 3.91 -17.98 0.80
C GLY A 112 3.86 -18.05 2.34
N GLU A 113 4.73 -17.32 3.04
CA GLU A 113 4.73 -17.25 4.51
C GLU A 113 3.89 -16.08 5.05
N ALA A 114 4.04 -15.75 6.34
CA ALA A 114 3.42 -14.56 6.91
C ALA A 114 3.99 -13.28 6.27
N ILE A 115 3.13 -12.30 5.99
CA ILE A 115 3.55 -10.97 5.53
C ILE A 115 4.30 -10.26 6.67
N THR A 116 5.57 -9.94 6.43
CA THR A 116 6.44 -9.23 7.40
C THR A 116 6.73 -7.78 7.00
N SER A 117 6.34 -7.38 5.79
CA SER A 117 6.55 -6.03 5.25
C SER A 117 5.48 -5.67 4.22
N THR A 118 5.46 -4.41 3.82
CA THR A 118 4.71 -3.86 2.69
C THR A 118 5.64 -3.06 1.78
N THR A 119 5.24 -2.76 0.54
CA THR A 119 6.01 -1.88 -0.35
C THR A 119 6.27 -0.51 0.31
N LEU A 120 5.27 0.07 0.99
CA LEU A 120 5.42 1.33 1.74
C LEU A 120 6.43 1.23 2.89
N SER A 121 6.39 0.15 3.68
CA SER A 121 7.36 -0.03 4.78
C SER A 121 8.80 -0.23 4.28
N LYS A 122 8.97 -0.82 3.08
CA LYS A 122 10.28 -0.98 2.44
C LYS A 122 10.81 0.37 1.94
N ALA A 123 9.96 1.17 1.30
CA ALA A 123 10.32 2.52 0.88
C ALA A 123 10.75 3.38 2.09
N ILE A 124 10.01 3.29 3.21
CA ILE A 124 10.42 3.91 4.48
C ILE A 124 11.76 3.36 4.96
N GLY A 125 11.99 2.03 4.89
CA GLY A 125 13.25 1.41 5.29
C GLY A 125 14.44 1.97 4.52
N ILE A 126 14.35 2.03 3.19
CA ILE A 126 15.38 2.60 2.30
C ILE A 126 15.66 4.06 2.69
N MET A 127 14.59 4.86 2.82
CA MET A 127 14.72 6.28 3.15
C MET A 127 15.30 6.50 4.55
N ALA A 128 14.81 5.76 5.55
CA ALA A 128 15.29 5.81 6.92
C ALA A 128 16.78 5.46 7.02
N THR A 129 17.23 4.43 6.29
CA THR A 129 18.66 4.09 6.21
C THR A 129 19.47 5.24 5.61
N SER A 130 19.01 5.84 4.51
CA SER A 130 19.69 6.94 3.83
C SER A 130 19.91 8.17 4.73
N VAL A 131 18.92 8.51 5.56
CA VAL A 131 19.01 9.65 6.49
C VAL A 131 19.66 9.31 7.83
N GLY A 132 20.11 8.07 8.02
CA GLY A 132 20.66 7.57 9.29
C GLY A 132 19.64 7.59 10.43
N GLY A 133 18.38 7.27 10.12
CA GLY A 133 17.25 7.14 11.04
C GLY A 133 16.83 5.69 11.30
N THR A 134 15.59 5.50 11.71
CA THR A 134 14.98 4.19 11.99
C THR A 134 13.63 4.03 11.30
N SER A 135 13.30 2.80 10.91
CA SER A 135 11.96 2.40 10.44
C SER A 135 11.13 1.73 11.54
N SER A 136 11.57 1.76 12.79
CA SER A 136 10.84 1.16 13.91
C SER A 136 9.58 1.96 14.23
N GLY A 137 8.46 1.26 14.45
CA GLY A 137 7.20 1.89 14.83
C GLY A 137 6.43 2.52 13.68
N ILE A 138 6.64 2.04 12.44
CA ILE A 138 5.80 2.40 11.29
C ILE A 138 4.32 2.16 11.64
N LYS A 139 3.51 3.15 11.29
CA LYS A 139 2.05 3.09 11.35
C LYS A 139 1.48 3.27 9.95
N TYR A 140 0.23 2.85 9.78
CA TYR A 140 -0.51 2.99 8.53
C TYR A 140 -1.72 3.90 8.72
N TYR A 141 -2.06 4.60 7.66
CA TYR A 141 -3.24 5.46 7.58
C TYR A 141 -3.62 5.63 6.11
N ASP A 142 -4.92 5.68 5.81
CA ASP A 142 -5.40 5.96 4.46
C ASP A 142 -6.16 7.29 4.46
N PHE A 143 -5.64 8.26 3.72
CA PHE A 143 -6.21 9.61 3.66
C PHE A 143 -7.59 9.66 2.98
N ARG A 144 -7.99 8.58 2.29
CA ARG A 144 -9.33 8.46 1.68
C ARG A 144 -10.39 8.10 2.71
N TYR A 145 -10.00 7.48 3.81
CA TYR A 145 -10.89 6.88 4.79
C TYR A 145 -10.51 7.33 6.21
N GLU A 146 -10.78 8.60 6.52
CA GLU A 146 -10.31 9.24 7.75
C GLU A 146 -10.75 8.53 9.05
N ASP A 147 -11.88 7.83 8.99
CA ASP A 147 -12.48 7.09 10.10
C ASP A 147 -12.01 5.62 10.19
N ALA A 148 -11.27 5.11 9.21
CA ALA A 148 -10.70 3.77 9.26
C ALA A 148 -9.57 3.71 10.29
N LYS A 149 -9.71 2.84 11.30
CA LYS A 149 -8.77 2.73 12.43
C LYS A 149 -7.94 1.46 12.40
N ASN A 150 -8.40 0.47 11.65
CA ASN A 150 -7.80 -0.85 11.58
C ASN A 150 -7.56 -1.23 10.11
N MET A 151 -6.44 -1.90 9.88
CA MET A 151 -6.09 -2.52 8.61
C MET A 151 -5.78 -3.99 8.85
N MET A 152 -6.30 -4.86 7.99
CA MET A 152 -5.99 -6.29 7.98
C MET A 152 -5.51 -6.69 6.59
N ILE A 153 -4.40 -7.43 6.54
CA ILE A 153 -3.86 -8.01 5.32
C ILE A 153 -4.08 -9.52 5.37
N ILE A 154 -4.67 -10.08 4.32
CA ILE A 154 -4.86 -11.51 4.13
C ILE A 154 -4.24 -11.89 2.80
N VAL A 155 -3.45 -12.95 2.74
CA VAL A 155 -2.79 -13.40 1.51
C VAL A 155 -2.87 -14.90 1.38
N GLU A 156 -2.91 -15.38 0.14
CA GLU A 156 -2.83 -16.78 -0.19
C GLU A 156 -2.07 -17.00 -1.50
N SER A 157 -1.44 -18.16 -1.65
CA SER A 157 -0.70 -18.53 -2.85
C SER A 157 -0.89 -20.00 -3.22
N VAL A 158 -0.65 -20.30 -4.49
CA VAL A 158 -0.67 -21.67 -5.01
C VAL A 158 0.36 -21.81 -6.12
N GLN A 159 1.03 -22.97 -6.17
CA GLN A 159 1.88 -23.37 -7.30
C GLN A 159 1.27 -24.60 -7.98
N GLY A 160 0.55 -24.37 -9.06
CA GLY A 160 -0.27 -25.38 -9.75
C GLY A 160 -1.47 -25.83 -8.93
N GLY A 161 -2.67 -25.73 -9.51
CA GLY A 161 -3.92 -26.13 -8.84
C GLY A 161 -4.67 -24.94 -8.26
N GLU A 162 -5.33 -25.13 -7.12
CA GLU A 162 -6.16 -24.11 -6.47
C GLU A 162 -5.88 -24.01 -4.97
N ASN A 163 -6.03 -22.80 -4.43
CA ASN A 163 -6.03 -22.55 -3.00
C ASN A 163 -7.00 -21.40 -2.68
N PHE A 164 -7.43 -21.29 -1.43
CA PHE A 164 -8.42 -20.28 -1.05
C PHE A 164 -8.35 -19.95 0.43
N PHE A 165 -8.87 -18.79 0.77
CA PHE A 165 -9.22 -18.45 2.15
C PHE A 165 -10.65 -17.96 2.23
N LYS A 166 -11.17 -18.00 3.45
CA LYS A 166 -12.50 -17.52 3.78
C LYS A 166 -12.40 -16.43 4.83
N PHE A 167 -13.26 -15.44 4.72
CA PHE A 167 -13.34 -14.39 5.73
C PHE A 167 -14.78 -13.96 5.93
N THR A 168 -15.09 -13.48 7.12
CA THR A 168 -16.36 -12.83 7.45
C THR A 168 -16.01 -11.56 8.20
N ILE A 169 -16.53 -10.42 7.76
CA ILE A 169 -16.42 -9.16 8.51
C ILE A 169 -17.63 -9.09 9.44
N PRO A 170 -17.48 -9.09 10.78
CA PRO A 170 -18.61 -8.92 11.69
C PRO A 170 -19.45 -7.68 11.38
N THR A 171 -20.77 -7.76 11.57
CA THR A 171 -21.70 -6.64 11.32
C THR A 171 -21.53 -5.45 12.26
N ILE A 172 -20.76 -5.62 13.33
CA ILE A 172 -20.42 -4.54 14.26
C ILE A 172 -19.38 -3.58 13.70
N PHE A 173 -18.62 -3.98 12.68
CA PHE A 173 -17.61 -3.10 12.08
C PHE A 173 -18.20 -2.33 10.90
N GLN A 174 -17.76 -1.08 10.76
CA GLN A 174 -17.88 -0.32 9.51
C GLN A 174 -16.69 -0.66 8.61
N THR A 175 -16.97 -1.08 7.38
CA THR A 175 -15.96 -1.35 6.36
C THR A 175 -15.82 -0.16 5.42
N TYR A 176 -14.60 0.26 5.14
CA TYR A 176 -14.28 1.38 4.26
C TYR A 176 -13.73 0.89 2.91
N ALA A 177 -12.82 -0.09 2.94
CA ALA A 177 -12.27 -0.70 1.74
C ALA A 177 -12.08 -2.20 1.90
N VAL A 178 -12.28 -2.93 0.80
CA VAL A 178 -11.89 -4.33 0.64
C VAL A 178 -11.14 -4.43 -0.68
N ASP A 179 -9.88 -4.03 -0.67
CA ASP A 179 -9.08 -3.95 -1.88
C ASP A 179 -8.26 -5.22 -2.08
N TRP A 180 -8.15 -5.68 -3.32
CA TRP A 180 -7.48 -6.93 -3.66
C TRP A 180 -6.33 -6.70 -4.63
N SER A 181 -5.33 -7.57 -4.56
CA SER A 181 -4.29 -7.69 -5.58
C SER A 181 -4.10 -9.15 -5.94
N HIS A 182 -3.89 -9.40 -7.22
CA HIS A 182 -3.61 -10.69 -7.80
C HIS A 182 -2.28 -10.59 -8.53
N TYR A 183 -1.39 -11.55 -8.30
CA TYR A 183 -0.07 -11.58 -8.91
C TYR A 183 0.24 -12.97 -9.44
N ASN A 184 0.84 -13.02 -10.62
CA ASN A 184 1.28 -14.26 -11.25
C ASN A 184 2.79 -14.23 -11.43
N ILE A 185 3.45 -15.35 -11.19
CA ILE A 185 4.83 -15.60 -11.60
C ILE A 185 4.79 -16.74 -12.60
N ASP A 186 5.17 -16.46 -13.84
CA ASP A 186 5.35 -17.50 -14.84
C ASP A 186 6.60 -18.33 -14.52
N GLY A 187 6.40 -19.63 -14.30
CA GLY A 187 7.47 -20.56 -13.92
C GLY A 187 8.25 -21.14 -15.11
N TYR A 188 7.95 -20.76 -16.36
CA TYR A 188 8.48 -21.44 -17.55
C TYR A 188 9.67 -20.73 -18.23
N PRO A 189 10.68 -21.50 -18.70
CA PRO A 189 11.60 -21.02 -19.73
C PRO A 189 10.89 -20.96 -21.09
N SER A 190 10.48 -19.74 -21.48
CA SER A 190 10.14 -19.17 -22.81
C SER A 190 9.43 -19.97 -23.93
N ASN A 191 9.32 -21.30 -23.90
CA ASN A 191 8.93 -22.14 -25.04
C ASN A 191 7.73 -23.08 -24.80
N ALA A 192 7.09 -23.07 -23.61
CA ALA A 192 6.02 -24.03 -23.27
C ALA A 192 4.63 -23.41 -23.03
N GLY A 193 4.44 -22.13 -23.39
CA GLY A 193 3.23 -21.39 -23.07
C GLY A 193 3.31 -20.78 -21.67
N TYR A 194 2.75 -19.57 -21.54
CA TYR A 194 2.82 -18.84 -20.28
C TYR A 194 1.87 -19.45 -19.25
N GLY A 195 2.36 -19.63 -18.03
CA GLY A 195 1.57 -20.07 -16.90
C GLY A 195 0.48 -19.06 -16.55
N LYS A 196 -0.76 -19.54 -16.39
CA LYS A 196 -1.94 -18.71 -16.14
C LYS A 196 -2.33 -18.73 -14.67
N SER A 197 -2.86 -17.60 -14.21
CA SER A 197 -3.43 -17.45 -12.87
C SER A 197 -4.79 -16.76 -12.92
N TYR A 198 -5.69 -17.18 -12.04
CA TYR A 198 -7.08 -16.73 -11.96
C TYR A 198 -7.43 -16.44 -10.51
N ALA A 199 -8.07 -15.30 -10.26
CA ALA A 199 -8.59 -14.96 -8.94
C ALA A 199 -10.13 -14.89 -8.99
N TYR A 200 -10.77 -15.33 -7.90
CA TYR A 200 -12.23 -15.40 -7.79
C TYR A 200 -12.72 -14.85 -6.46
N LEU A 201 -13.90 -14.23 -6.48
CA LEU A 201 -14.71 -13.93 -5.30
C LEU A 201 -16.00 -14.75 -5.39
N ASN A 202 -16.23 -15.62 -4.40
CA ASN A 202 -17.43 -16.48 -4.33
C ASN A 202 -17.71 -17.27 -5.62
N GLY A 203 -16.64 -17.77 -6.26
CA GLY A 203 -16.72 -18.52 -7.52
C GLY A 203 -16.88 -17.67 -8.79
N VAL A 204 -17.01 -16.34 -8.67
CA VAL A 204 -17.01 -15.42 -9.81
C VAL A 204 -15.58 -14.98 -10.09
N GLN A 205 -15.10 -15.16 -11.32
CA GLN A 205 -13.75 -14.72 -11.71
C GLN A 205 -13.68 -13.19 -11.69
N VAL A 206 -12.69 -12.65 -10.99
CA VAL A 206 -12.45 -11.20 -10.87
C VAL A 206 -11.16 -10.76 -11.57
N SER A 207 -10.22 -11.69 -11.78
CA SER A 207 -8.98 -11.42 -12.50
C SER A 207 -8.47 -12.65 -13.22
N TYR A 208 -7.77 -12.40 -14.33
CA TYR A 208 -7.01 -13.37 -15.11
C TYR A 208 -5.67 -12.78 -15.47
N LEU A 209 -4.59 -13.53 -15.28
CA LEU A 209 -3.23 -13.16 -15.65
C LEU A 209 -2.62 -14.30 -16.47
N ALA A 210 -2.03 -13.94 -17.61
CA ALA A 210 -1.42 -14.90 -18.54
C ALA A 210 0.10 -14.80 -18.55
N THR A 211 0.71 -13.87 -17.84
CA THR A 211 2.15 -13.59 -17.80
C THR A 211 2.54 -13.19 -16.38
N THR A 212 3.83 -13.05 -16.09
CA THR A 212 4.27 -12.40 -14.85
C THR A 212 3.77 -10.96 -14.84
N ASP A 213 2.80 -10.68 -13.99
CA ASP A 213 2.10 -9.40 -13.94
C ASP A 213 1.29 -9.32 -12.64
N SER A 214 0.80 -8.12 -12.34
CA SER A 214 -0.08 -7.81 -11.23
C SER A 214 -1.42 -7.27 -11.76
N ASN A 215 -2.50 -7.50 -11.01
CA ASN A 215 -3.77 -6.84 -11.23
C ASN A 215 -4.39 -6.48 -9.88
N TYR A 216 -5.19 -5.43 -9.86
CA TYR A 216 -5.72 -4.85 -8.64
C TYR A 216 -7.19 -4.48 -8.82
N GLY A 217 -7.90 -4.40 -7.72
CA GLY A 217 -9.26 -3.88 -7.72
C GLY A 217 -9.83 -3.77 -6.32
N SER A 218 -11.14 -3.53 -6.27
CA SER A 218 -11.88 -3.40 -5.02
C SER A 218 -13.12 -4.29 -5.03
N PHE A 219 -13.37 -4.94 -3.90
CA PHE A 219 -14.62 -5.62 -3.59
C PHE A 219 -15.55 -4.74 -2.74
N THR A 220 -15.23 -3.46 -2.57
CA THR A 220 -16.10 -2.49 -1.92
C THR A 220 -17.48 -2.48 -2.58
N GLY A 221 -18.53 -2.66 -1.79
CA GLY A 221 -19.91 -2.81 -2.27
C GLY A 221 -20.30 -4.21 -2.77
N GLN A 222 -19.34 -5.11 -2.97
CA GLN A 222 -19.59 -6.52 -3.31
C GLN A 222 -19.55 -7.44 -2.09
N VAL A 223 -18.74 -7.09 -1.08
CA VAL A 223 -18.65 -7.79 0.20
C VAL A 223 -19.66 -7.21 1.18
N GLN A 224 -20.40 -8.10 1.85
CA GLN A 224 -21.38 -7.74 2.87
C GLN A 224 -20.93 -8.21 4.25
N ASN A 225 -20.98 -7.33 5.24
CA ASN A 225 -20.67 -7.67 6.62
C ASN A 225 -21.69 -8.70 7.16
N GLY A 226 -21.20 -9.66 7.93
CA GLY A 226 -21.95 -10.80 8.44
C GLY A 226 -22.07 -11.98 7.47
N VAL A 227 -21.59 -11.84 6.24
CA VAL A 227 -21.65 -12.90 5.21
C VAL A 227 -20.24 -13.46 4.97
N GLU A 228 -20.10 -14.77 5.06
CA GLU A 228 -18.85 -15.46 4.71
C GLU A 228 -18.55 -15.28 3.22
N GLN A 229 -17.34 -14.82 2.92
CA GLN A 229 -16.79 -14.64 1.59
C GLN A 229 -15.70 -15.69 1.36
N THR A 230 -15.57 -16.16 0.12
CA THR A 230 -14.45 -17.02 -0.30
C THR A 230 -13.65 -16.31 -1.39
N VAL A 231 -12.35 -16.15 -1.17
CA VAL A 231 -11.41 -15.69 -2.19
C VAL A 231 -10.52 -16.86 -2.57
N MET A 232 -10.48 -17.16 -3.86
CA MET A 232 -9.76 -18.30 -4.41
C MET A 232 -8.74 -17.83 -5.44
N ILE A 233 -7.58 -18.48 -5.43
CA ILE A 233 -6.54 -18.39 -6.44
C ILE A 233 -6.39 -19.75 -7.12
N GLN A 234 -6.29 -19.75 -8.44
CA GLN A 234 -6.11 -20.96 -9.24
C GLN A 234 -5.03 -20.71 -10.28
N THR A 235 -4.12 -21.66 -10.47
CA THR A 235 -3.12 -21.61 -11.54
C THR A 235 -3.06 -22.89 -12.35
N ASP A 236 -2.63 -22.73 -13.61
CA ASP A 236 -2.20 -23.85 -14.43
C ASP A 236 -0.94 -24.50 -13.81
N ASN A 237 -0.64 -25.74 -14.19
CA ASN A 237 0.57 -26.42 -13.75
C ASN A 237 1.79 -25.51 -14.00
N TYR A 238 2.67 -25.40 -13.00
CA TYR A 238 3.93 -24.64 -13.02
C TYR A 238 3.84 -23.12 -12.85
N ALA A 239 2.66 -22.50 -12.85
CA ALA A 239 2.50 -21.10 -12.44
C ALA A 239 2.37 -20.96 -10.93
N THR A 240 2.97 -19.90 -10.39
CA THR A 240 2.76 -19.49 -9.00
C THR A 240 1.83 -18.28 -8.97
N GLY A 241 0.62 -18.48 -8.49
CA GLY A 241 -0.40 -17.44 -8.33
C GLY A 241 -0.49 -16.99 -6.90
N ARG A 242 -0.77 -15.71 -6.69
CA ARG A 242 -0.91 -15.08 -5.38
C ARG A 242 -2.10 -14.15 -5.40
N VAL A 243 -2.90 -14.17 -4.33
CA VAL A 243 -3.99 -13.22 -4.13
C VAL A 243 -3.92 -12.67 -2.73
N GLY A 244 -4.19 -11.39 -2.57
CA GLY A 244 -4.27 -10.76 -1.27
C GLY A 244 -5.37 -9.74 -1.16
N LEU A 245 -5.77 -9.48 0.08
CA LEU A 245 -6.72 -8.46 0.48
C LEU A 245 -6.07 -7.49 1.45
N VAL A 246 -6.45 -6.23 1.32
CA VAL A 246 -6.28 -5.19 2.32
C VAL A 246 -7.68 -4.72 2.71
N LEU A 247 -8.04 -4.98 3.97
CA LEU A 247 -9.31 -4.62 4.57
C LEU A 247 -9.10 -3.43 5.51
N GLU A 248 -9.86 -2.36 5.30
CA GLU A 248 -9.83 -1.15 6.13
C GLU A 248 -11.18 -0.98 6.83
N TYR A 249 -11.16 -0.88 8.16
CA TYR A 249 -12.38 -0.94 8.97
C TYR A 249 -12.26 -0.21 10.32
N ALA A 250 -13.40 0.03 10.97
CA ALA A 250 -13.51 0.58 12.32
C ALA A 250 -14.68 -0.05 13.08
N ASP A 251 -14.65 0.11 14.40
CA ASP A 251 -15.70 -0.30 15.35
C ASP A 251 -16.89 0.67 15.36
#